data_AF-F9WNT5-F1
#
_entry.id   AF-F9WNT5-F1
#
_cell.length_a   1.000
_cell.length_b   1.000
_cell.length_c   1.000
_cell.angle_alpha   90.00
_cell.angle_beta   90.00
_cell.angle_gamma   90.00
#
_symmetry.space_group_name_H-M   'P 1'
#
loop_
_entity.id
_entity.type
_entity.pdbx_description
1 polymer ?
#
loop_
_entity_poly.entity_id
_entity_poly.type
_entity_poly.pdbx_seq_one_letter_code
_entity_poly.pdbx_strand_id
1 'polypeptide(L)'
;MCSSARAITELREQHHQLRTSTTSLQHDVSMASTSATTAWATAQTLSQLPSVLNNSLAEATATVKVLGHQLTGIVEKSDEVVQALETAVTNADKFRPSSSSVLGNLVRAIDLNLNYTSFKPDCSVATDITVVRKLATSKSDLFKYVSELEQLGELVKTVNKAMSSSRHETSALVLNVSEKKDKVAEAVRAVRSIADALNGEQKRQHATAFAQALVAIKDKLCDAATKLHELNTKNNEFKGRAFNLETNISRVKRNAENAWQHASDAFEMPQEVEDGFTYASRGVAVLEKHLKRADAQYITAVNDLVEGLKGTATSNAKMYDAVGRFVRSITLNLTDFSSHSLCNKIRINELVASLLQRPETMLQSAPAVEALRKLEARVTARLTAANGRMGKVVSSAADAQAAVEEATRRAHEAAAGRRCTPLHRQLLNVLQHIW
;
A
#
# COMPACT_ATOMS: atom_id res chain seq x y z
N MET A 1 -21.88 41.87 51.05
CA MET A 1 -20.60 41.21 50.71
C MET A 1 -20.76 39.73 50.34
N CYS A 2 -21.64 38.94 50.99
CA CYS A 2 -21.83 37.51 50.64
C CYS A 2 -22.35 37.23 49.22
N SER A 3 -23.13 38.14 48.62
CA SER A 3 -23.63 38.01 47.25
C SER A 3 -22.52 38.15 46.19
N SER A 4 -21.62 39.13 46.35
CA SER A 4 -20.50 39.37 45.45
C SER A 4 -19.48 38.25 45.49
N ALA A 5 -19.15 37.73 46.68
CA ALA A 5 -18.24 36.60 46.84
C ALA A 5 -18.77 35.33 46.13
N ARG A 6 -20.06 35.03 46.30
CA ARG A 6 -20.71 33.90 45.63
C ARG A 6 -20.64 34.00 44.11
N ALA A 7 -20.87 35.20 43.58
CA ALA A 7 -20.93 35.40 42.14
C ALA A 7 -19.54 35.46 41.47
N ILE A 8 -18.49 35.86 42.21
CA ILE A 8 -17.09 35.67 41.77
C ILE A 8 -16.75 34.18 41.70
N THR A 9 -17.14 33.39 42.71
CA THR A 9 -16.92 31.93 42.69
C THR A 9 -17.65 31.25 41.53
N GLU A 10 -18.88 31.67 41.23
CA GLU A 10 -19.64 31.17 40.09
C GLU A 10 -18.97 31.49 38.74
N LEU A 11 -18.44 32.71 38.57
CA LEU A 11 -17.68 33.08 37.37
C LEU A 11 -16.39 32.28 37.21
N ARG A 12 -15.66 32.03 38.30
CA ARG A 12 -14.45 31.18 38.28
C ARG A 12 -14.79 29.76 37.84
N GLU A 13 -15.89 29.20 38.34
CA GLU A 13 -16.36 27.88 37.95
C GLU A 13 -16.75 27.83 36.46
N GLN A 14 -17.47 28.84 35.96
CA GLN A 14 -17.81 28.94 34.53
C GLN A 14 -16.57 29.01 33.64
N HIS A 15 -15.56 29.79 34.02
CA HIS A 15 -14.28 29.85 33.31
C HIS A 15 -13.54 28.51 33.35
N HIS A 16 -13.56 27.82 34.48
CA HIS A 16 -12.95 26.49 34.60
C HIS A 16 -13.61 25.48 33.66
N GLN A 17 -14.95 25.47 33.59
CA GLN A 17 -15.71 24.63 32.68
C GLN A 17 -15.44 24.96 31.21
N LEU A 18 -15.41 26.25 30.86
CA LEU A 18 -15.07 26.74 29.52
C LEU A 18 -13.66 26.27 29.10
N ARG A 19 -12.67 26.44 29.97
CA ARG A 19 -11.28 26.00 29.73
C ARG A 19 -11.21 24.50 29.52
N THR A 20 -11.88 23.72 30.36
CA THR A 20 -11.93 22.26 30.24
C THR A 20 -12.54 21.82 28.91
N SER A 21 -13.66 22.44 28.52
CA SER A 21 -14.32 22.15 27.23
C SER A 21 -13.43 22.51 26.04
N THR A 22 -12.76 23.66 26.09
CA THR A 22 -11.87 24.14 25.01
C THR A 22 -10.65 23.24 24.86
N THR A 23 -10.03 22.83 25.97
CA THR A 23 -8.90 21.88 25.97
C THR A 23 -9.31 20.52 25.39
N SER A 24 -10.51 20.03 25.70
CA SER A 24 -11.02 18.79 25.08
C SER A 24 -11.16 18.93 23.57
N LEU A 25 -11.69 20.05 23.07
CA LEU A 25 -11.80 20.30 21.64
C LEU A 25 -10.43 20.43 20.96
N GLN A 26 -9.45 21.04 21.62
CA GLN A 26 -8.07 21.10 21.12
C GLN A 26 -7.46 19.70 21.00
N HIS A 27 -7.75 18.81 21.95
CA HIS A 27 -7.34 17.41 21.87
C HIS A 27 -7.96 16.70 20.66
N ASP A 28 -9.27 16.86 20.44
CA ASP A 28 -9.96 16.27 19.28
C ASP A 28 -9.40 16.78 17.95
N VAL A 29 -9.12 18.09 17.85
CA VAL A 29 -8.48 18.71 16.69
C VAL A 29 -7.07 18.16 16.46
N SER A 30 -6.27 17.98 17.51
CA SER A 30 -4.93 17.40 17.41
C SER A 30 -4.97 15.95 16.91
N MET A 31 -5.92 15.16 17.42
CA MET A 31 -6.15 13.78 16.96
C MET A 31 -6.60 13.75 15.49
N ALA A 32 -7.51 14.64 15.08
CA ALA A 32 -7.90 14.78 13.68
C ALA A 32 -6.72 15.18 12.79
N SER A 33 -5.88 16.12 13.22
CA SER A 33 -4.68 16.54 12.49
C SER A 33 -3.69 15.40 12.30
N THR A 34 -3.48 14.59 13.33
CA THR A 34 -2.64 13.38 13.26
C THR A 34 -3.24 12.38 12.28
N SER A 35 -4.55 12.13 12.34
CA SER A 35 -5.25 11.24 11.41
C SER A 35 -5.17 11.72 9.97
N ALA A 36 -5.29 13.03 9.73
CA ALA A 36 -5.15 13.62 8.41
C ALA A 36 -3.72 13.47 7.86
N THR A 37 -2.71 13.59 8.72
CA THR A 37 -1.30 13.37 8.36
C THR A 37 -1.06 11.91 7.95
N THR A 38 -1.58 10.95 8.71
CA THR A 38 -1.52 9.52 8.34
C THR A 38 -2.25 9.26 7.03
N ALA A 39 -3.44 9.86 6.83
CA ALA A 39 -4.19 9.76 5.58
C ALA A 39 -3.39 10.31 4.39
N TRP A 40 -2.66 11.42 4.57
CA TRP A 40 -1.73 11.95 3.55
C TRP A 40 -0.61 10.98 3.22
N ALA A 41 0.00 10.35 4.22
CA ALA A 41 1.03 9.34 3.99
C ALA A 41 0.47 8.14 3.20
N THR A 42 -0.73 7.65 3.56
CA THR A 42 -1.41 6.60 2.79
C THR A 42 -1.68 7.03 1.36
N ALA A 43 -2.19 8.25 1.17
CA ALA A 43 -2.49 8.80 -0.15
C ALA A 43 -1.25 8.87 -1.06
N GLN A 44 -0.08 9.18 -0.50
CA GLN A 44 1.19 9.19 -1.25
C GLN A 44 1.65 7.80 -1.72
N THR A 45 1.21 6.72 -1.05
CA THR A 45 1.50 5.36 -1.50
C THR A 45 0.61 4.90 -2.66
N LEU A 46 -0.47 5.64 -2.96
CA LEU A 46 -1.39 5.31 -4.02
C LEU A 46 -0.86 5.82 -5.37
N SER A 47 -0.74 4.91 -6.33
CA SER A 47 -0.27 5.21 -7.68
C SER A 47 -1.20 6.16 -8.44
N GLN A 48 -2.50 6.13 -8.11
CA GLN A 48 -3.51 7.06 -8.60
C GLN A 48 -4.47 7.40 -7.47
N LEU A 49 -4.47 8.66 -7.03
CA LEU A 49 -5.41 9.15 -6.04
C LEU A 49 -6.61 9.79 -6.74
N PRO A 50 -7.85 9.41 -6.44
CA PRO A 50 -9.02 10.11 -6.98
C PRO A 50 -8.95 11.59 -6.59
N SER A 51 -9.07 12.49 -7.58
CA SER A 51 -8.94 13.95 -7.38
C SER A 51 -9.91 14.48 -6.32
N VAL A 52 -11.11 13.88 -6.24
CA VAL A 52 -12.12 14.18 -5.21
C VAL A 52 -11.58 13.91 -3.80
N LEU A 53 -10.98 12.73 -3.56
CA LEU A 53 -10.41 12.37 -2.25
C LEU A 53 -9.22 13.28 -1.89
N ASN A 54 -8.39 13.63 -2.86
CA ASN A 54 -7.27 14.54 -2.66
C ASN A 54 -7.74 15.94 -2.21
N ASN A 55 -8.73 16.49 -2.92
CA ASN A 55 -9.28 17.81 -2.63
C ASN A 55 -9.97 17.81 -1.26
N SER A 56 -10.78 16.79 -0.96
CA SER A 56 -11.44 16.65 0.34
C SER A 56 -10.43 16.50 1.49
N LEU A 57 -9.32 15.78 1.30
CA LEU A 57 -8.28 15.66 2.33
C LEU A 57 -7.57 16.99 2.59
N ALA A 58 -7.27 17.75 1.53
CA ALA A 58 -6.67 19.07 1.64
C ALA A 58 -7.59 20.06 2.37
N GLU A 59 -8.88 20.09 2.01
CA GLU A 59 -9.90 20.94 2.63
C GLU A 59 -10.12 20.58 4.10
N ALA A 60 -10.21 19.28 4.43
CA ALA A 60 -10.38 18.82 5.81
C ALA A 60 -9.16 19.20 6.68
N THR A 61 -7.95 19.06 6.13
CA THR A 61 -6.70 19.43 6.84
C THR A 61 -6.64 20.93 7.09
N ALA A 62 -7.02 21.75 6.11
CA ALA A 62 -7.10 23.21 6.27
C ALA A 62 -8.12 23.59 7.34
N THR A 63 -9.30 22.97 7.34
CA THR A 63 -10.36 23.21 8.32
C THR A 63 -9.92 22.87 9.74
N VAL A 64 -9.32 21.70 9.95
CA VAL A 64 -8.79 21.27 11.26
C VAL A 64 -7.73 22.24 11.76
N LYS A 65 -6.83 22.72 10.89
CA LYS A 65 -5.80 23.71 11.25
C LYS A 65 -6.42 25.05 11.68
N VAL A 66 -7.41 25.56 10.95
CA VAL A 66 -8.11 26.80 11.30
C VAL A 66 -8.83 26.67 12.64
N LEU A 67 -9.53 25.55 12.88
CA LEU A 67 -10.20 25.28 14.15
C LEU A 67 -9.22 25.21 15.32
N GLY A 68 -8.04 24.59 15.11
CA GLY A 68 -6.97 24.57 16.12
C GLY A 68 -6.52 25.97 16.53
N HIS A 69 -6.22 26.83 15.55
CA HIS A 69 -5.85 28.23 15.81
C HIS A 69 -6.97 29.01 16.53
N GLN A 70 -8.23 28.82 16.13
CA GLN A 70 -9.36 29.49 16.76
C GLN A 70 -9.55 29.08 18.23
N LEU A 71 -9.40 27.79 18.54
CA LEU A 71 -9.50 27.29 19.92
C LEU A 71 -8.36 27.82 20.80
N THR A 72 -7.14 27.92 20.27
CA THR A 72 -6.02 28.55 20.99
C THR A 72 -6.32 30.00 21.34
N GLY A 73 -6.85 30.79 20.40
CA GLY A 73 -7.24 32.16 20.67
C GLY A 73 -8.36 32.29 21.70
N ILE A 74 -9.28 31.32 21.79
CA ILE A 74 -10.31 31.28 22.84
C ILE A 74 -9.70 31.02 24.21
N VAL A 75 -8.71 30.11 24.33
CA VAL A 75 -8.01 29.86 25.60
C VAL A 75 -7.26 31.10 26.05
N GLU A 76 -6.50 31.73 25.16
CA GLU A 76 -5.77 32.97 25.44
C GLU A 76 -6.72 34.07 25.92
N LYS A 77 -7.86 34.26 25.23
CA LYS A 77 -8.85 35.26 25.62
C LYS A 77 -9.50 34.94 26.96
N SER A 78 -9.80 33.66 27.23
CA SER A 78 -10.31 33.22 28.53
C SER A 78 -9.33 33.52 29.66
N ASP A 79 -8.03 33.32 29.44
CA ASP A 79 -6.97 33.63 30.42
C ASP A 79 -6.88 35.13 30.70
N GLU A 80 -6.96 35.98 29.67
CA GLU A 80 -7.03 37.44 29.83
C GLU A 80 -8.21 37.86 30.72
N VAL A 81 -9.40 37.31 30.47
CA VAL A 81 -10.63 37.65 31.21
C VAL A 81 -10.51 37.25 32.69
N VAL A 82 -9.99 36.05 32.97
CA VAL A 82 -9.77 35.57 34.35
C VAL A 82 -8.72 36.43 35.03
N GLN A 83 -7.60 36.71 34.37
CA GLN A 83 -6.51 37.49 34.96
C GLN A 83 -6.95 38.92 35.29
N ALA A 84 -7.77 39.55 34.44
CA ALA A 84 -8.34 40.86 34.70
C ALA A 84 -9.27 40.86 35.93
N LEU A 85 -10.12 39.83 36.07
CA LEU A 85 -10.99 39.66 37.24
C LEU A 85 -10.16 39.42 38.53
N GLU A 86 -9.19 38.51 38.49
CA GLU A 86 -8.32 38.19 39.63
C GLU A 86 -7.50 39.39 40.09
N THR A 87 -7.01 40.21 39.14
CA THR A 87 -6.29 41.44 39.46
C THR A 87 -7.18 42.43 40.20
N ALA A 88 -8.43 42.61 39.74
CA ALA A 88 -9.39 43.50 40.42
C ALA A 88 -9.74 43.00 41.83
N VAL A 89 -9.96 41.69 42.00
CA VAL A 89 -10.26 41.07 43.30
C VAL A 89 -9.06 41.16 44.25
N THR A 90 -7.86 40.82 43.77
CA THR A 90 -6.63 40.87 44.57
C THR A 90 -6.30 42.30 45.03
N ASN A 91 -6.50 43.29 44.17
CA ASN A 91 -6.29 44.69 44.54
C ASN A 91 -7.29 45.16 45.60
N ALA A 92 -8.52 44.66 45.57
CA ALA A 92 -9.50 44.92 46.62
C ALA A 92 -9.20 44.17 47.93
N ASP A 93 -8.69 42.94 47.86
CA ASP A 93 -8.36 42.13 49.04
C ASP A 93 -7.11 42.64 49.78
N LYS A 94 -6.16 43.25 49.05
CA LYS A 94 -4.99 43.93 49.63
C LYS A 94 -5.34 45.21 50.41
N PHE A 95 -6.55 45.75 50.24
CA PHE A 95 -6.99 46.91 51.00
C PHE A 95 -7.23 46.54 52.46
N ARG A 96 -6.31 46.96 53.33
CA ARG A 96 -6.40 46.74 54.78
C ARG A 96 -6.75 48.06 55.47
N PRO A 97 -8.01 48.28 55.92
CA PRO A 97 -8.34 49.48 56.67
C PRO A 97 -7.60 49.47 58.01
N SER A 98 -7.14 50.65 58.44
CA SER A 98 -6.27 50.81 59.61
C SER A 98 -6.91 50.41 60.96
N SER A 99 -8.19 50.04 60.98
CA SER A 99 -9.09 50.38 62.10
C SER A 99 -10.15 49.33 62.50
N SER A 100 -10.03 48.05 62.10
CA SER A 100 -11.10 47.07 62.40
C SER A 100 -11.38 46.86 63.90
N SER A 101 -10.42 47.16 64.79
CA SER A 101 -10.60 47.14 66.25
C SER A 101 -11.13 48.46 66.84
N VAL A 102 -11.11 49.57 66.08
CA VAL A 102 -11.42 50.92 66.59
C VAL A 102 -12.86 51.34 66.28
N LEU A 103 -13.48 50.90 65.18
CA LEU A 103 -14.90 51.19 64.88
C LEU A 103 -15.85 50.62 65.96
N GLY A 104 -15.56 49.42 66.47
CA GLY A 104 -16.29 48.85 67.61
C GLY A 104 -16.08 49.62 68.92
N ASN A 105 -14.94 50.31 69.05
CA ASN A 105 -14.60 51.12 70.21
C ASN A 105 -15.10 52.57 70.09
N LEU A 106 -15.15 53.15 68.89
CA LEU A 106 -15.64 54.51 68.66
C LEU A 106 -17.17 54.56 68.85
N VAL A 107 -17.90 53.57 68.35
CA VAL A 107 -19.36 53.46 68.55
C VAL A 107 -19.69 53.17 70.03
N ARG A 108 -18.82 52.48 70.77
CA ARG A 108 -18.98 52.28 72.23
C ARG A 108 -18.52 53.46 73.09
N ALA A 109 -17.59 54.28 72.62
CA ALA A 109 -17.03 55.42 73.36
C ALA A 109 -17.80 56.73 73.14
N ILE A 110 -18.72 56.75 72.18
CA ILE A 110 -19.68 57.85 72.02
C ILE A 110 -20.78 57.65 73.07
N ASP A 111 -20.53 58.15 74.28
CA ASP A 111 -21.59 58.41 75.26
C ASP A 111 -22.27 59.73 74.85
N LEU A 112 -23.33 59.65 74.04
CA LEU A 112 -24.18 60.81 73.67
C LEU A 112 -25.13 61.19 74.81
N ASN A 113 -24.67 61.17 76.06
CA ASN A 113 -25.43 61.73 77.16
C ASN A 113 -25.28 63.26 77.14
N LEU A 114 -26.02 63.92 76.25
CA LEU A 114 -26.18 65.37 76.19
C LEU A 114 -27.07 65.88 77.33
N ASN A 115 -26.71 65.59 78.57
CA ASN A 115 -27.31 66.22 79.75
C ASN A 115 -26.29 67.16 80.39
N TYR A 116 -25.94 68.22 79.66
CA TYR A 116 -25.16 69.35 80.19
C TYR A 116 -26.09 70.29 80.98
N THR A 117 -26.46 69.91 82.19
CA THR A 117 -26.99 70.85 83.18
C THR A 117 -25.93 71.12 84.24
N SER A 118 -25.12 72.13 83.95
CA SER A 118 -24.36 73.02 84.85
C SER A 118 -22.95 73.27 84.31
N PHE A 119 -22.83 74.32 83.52
CA PHE A 119 -21.54 74.90 83.16
C PHE A 119 -21.02 75.67 84.38
N LYS A 120 -20.07 75.08 85.13
CA LYS A 120 -19.21 75.85 86.05
C LYS A 120 -17.96 76.28 85.26
N PRO A 121 -17.61 77.57 85.24
CA PRO A 121 -16.43 78.05 84.55
C PRO A 121 -15.21 77.79 85.42
N ASP A 122 -14.57 76.64 85.26
CA ASP A 122 -13.21 76.42 85.74
C ASP A 122 -12.27 76.48 84.53
N CYS A 123 -11.88 77.70 84.16
CA CYS A 123 -11.01 77.99 83.03
C CYS A 123 -9.55 77.68 83.40
N SER A 124 -9.20 76.40 83.56
CA SER A 124 -7.81 75.97 83.47
C SER A 124 -7.47 75.73 81.99
N VAL A 125 -6.47 76.45 81.48
CA VAL A 125 -5.99 76.35 80.10
C VAL A 125 -5.58 74.89 79.74
N ALA A 126 -5.21 74.07 80.74
CA ALA A 126 -4.81 72.68 80.52
C ALA A 126 -5.98 71.72 80.19
N THR A 127 -7.17 71.95 80.75
CA THR A 127 -8.37 71.12 80.52
C THR A 127 -9.04 71.44 79.18
N ASP A 128 -9.10 72.72 78.79
CA ASP A 128 -9.63 73.15 77.49
C ASP A 128 -8.75 72.66 76.32
N ILE A 129 -7.42 72.77 76.44
CA ILE A 129 -6.51 72.24 75.42
C ILE A 129 -6.67 70.71 75.27
N THR A 130 -7.02 69.99 76.34
CA THR A 130 -7.20 68.54 76.29
C THR A 130 -8.50 68.12 75.61
N VAL A 131 -9.61 68.86 75.83
CA VAL A 131 -10.88 68.64 75.13
C VAL A 131 -10.76 69.04 73.66
N VAL A 132 -10.15 70.19 73.35
CA VAL A 132 -9.90 70.64 71.97
C VAL A 132 -9.00 69.67 71.22
N ARG A 133 -7.95 69.14 71.86
CA ARG A 133 -7.07 68.12 71.27
C ARG A 133 -7.83 66.82 70.98
N LYS A 134 -8.64 66.32 71.92
CA LYS A 134 -9.48 65.12 71.71
C LYS A 134 -10.48 65.31 70.58
N LEU A 135 -11.10 66.49 70.49
CA LEU A 135 -12.06 66.81 69.42
C LEU A 135 -11.37 66.94 68.06
N ALA A 136 -10.17 67.52 68.02
CA ALA A 136 -9.35 67.60 66.81
C ALA A 136 -8.88 66.21 66.34
N THR A 137 -8.48 65.32 67.27
CA THR A 137 -8.14 63.92 66.97
C THR A 137 -9.36 63.17 66.43
N SER A 138 -10.53 63.29 67.09
CA SER A 138 -11.78 62.67 66.63
C SER A 138 -12.22 63.15 65.24
N LYS A 139 -12.09 64.46 64.97
CA LYS A 139 -12.35 65.05 63.64
C LYS A 139 -11.37 64.50 62.59
N SER A 140 -10.08 64.43 62.89
CA SER A 140 -9.06 63.87 62.00
C SER A 140 -9.31 62.39 61.71
N ASP A 141 -9.68 61.62 62.73
CA ASP A 141 -10.03 60.21 62.59
C ASP A 141 -11.28 60.04 61.72
N LEU A 142 -12.32 60.86 61.93
CA LEU A 142 -13.52 60.87 61.10
C LEU A 142 -13.22 61.16 59.63
N PHE A 143 -12.38 62.16 59.33
CA PHE A 143 -11.95 62.45 57.96
C PHE A 143 -11.16 61.29 57.35
N LYS A 144 -10.27 60.65 58.13
CA LYS A 144 -9.55 59.45 57.70
C LYS A 144 -10.52 58.30 57.37
N TYR A 145 -11.57 58.09 58.16
CA TYR A 145 -12.58 57.05 57.91
C TYR A 145 -13.43 57.33 56.69
N VAL A 146 -13.87 58.57 56.49
CA VAL A 146 -14.62 58.95 55.30
C VAL A 146 -13.77 58.71 54.05
N SER A 147 -12.47 59.03 54.11
CA SER A 147 -11.54 58.74 53.02
C SER A 147 -11.30 57.23 52.80
N GLU A 148 -11.17 56.43 53.87
CA GLU A 148 -11.06 54.96 53.78
C GLU A 148 -12.36 54.34 53.20
N LEU A 149 -13.54 54.86 53.55
CA LEU A 149 -14.83 54.43 53.00
C LEU A 149 -15.02 54.82 51.54
N GLU A 150 -14.54 56.01 51.13
CA GLU A 150 -14.53 56.45 49.74
C GLU A 150 -13.64 55.54 48.88
N GLN A 151 -12.44 55.20 49.38
CA GLN A 151 -11.53 54.25 48.72
C GLN A 151 -12.16 52.85 48.62
N LEU A 152 -12.84 52.37 49.67
CA LEU A 152 -13.58 51.12 49.65
C LEU A 152 -14.72 51.15 48.61
N GLY A 153 -15.42 52.28 48.49
CA GLY A 153 -16.45 52.50 47.48
C GLY A 153 -15.93 52.40 46.04
N GLU A 154 -14.77 53.00 45.77
CA GLU A 154 -14.11 52.92 44.46
C GLU A 154 -13.58 51.50 44.14
N LEU A 155 -13.08 50.77 45.16
CA LEU A 155 -12.71 49.36 45.03
C LEU A 155 -13.91 48.47 44.69
N VAL A 156 -15.05 48.66 45.38
CA VAL A 156 -16.28 47.92 45.10
C VAL A 156 -16.80 48.21 43.69
N LYS A 157 -16.78 49.47 43.24
CA LYS A 157 -17.13 49.84 41.85
C LYS A 157 -16.22 49.15 40.84
N THR A 158 -14.90 49.14 41.09
CA THR A 158 -13.90 48.50 40.22
C THR A 158 -14.15 46.99 40.11
N VAL A 159 -14.36 46.31 41.24
CA VAL A 159 -14.67 44.86 41.26
C VAL A 159 -16.00 44.56 40.56
N ASN A 160 -17.05 45.34 40.81
CA ASN A 160 -18.35 45.14 40.13
C ASN A 160 -18.26 45.36 38.61
N LYS A 161 -17.47 46.34 38.16
CA LYS A 161 -17.24 46.59 36.74
C LYS A 161 -16.47 45.43 36.10
N ALA A 162 -15.39 44.98 36.73
CA ALA A 162 -14.60 43.83 36.26
C ALA A 162 -15.45 42.55 36.21
N MET A 163 -16.29 42.33 37.23
CA MET A 163 -17.20 41.19 37.30
C MET A 163 -18.26 41.21 36.18
N SER A 164 -18.85 42.38 35.90
CA SER A 164 -19.84 42.53 34.83
C SER A 164 -19.22 42.33 33.44
N SER A 165 -18.03 42.89 33.21
CA SER A 165 -17.26 42.66 31.96
C SER A 165 -16.93 41.18 31.80
N SER A 166 -16.39 40.56 32.86
CA SER A 166 -16.05 39.14 32.88
C SER A 166 -17.26 38.27 32.54
N ARG A 167 -18.42 38.53 33.16
CA ARG A 167 -19.66 37.80 32.85
C ARG A 167 -20.08 37.94 31.39
N HIS A 168 -20.00 39.13 30.83
CA HIS A 168 -20.36 39.37 29.43
C HIS A 168 -19.41 38.62 28.48
N GLU A 169 -18.10 38.74 28.72
CA GLU A 169 -17.06 38.12 27.90
C GLU A 169 -17.10 36.58 28.01
N THR A 170 -17.27 36.01 29.21
CA THR A 170 -17.46 34.57 29.42
C THR A 170 -18.67 34.06 28.64
N SER A 171 -19.79 34.79 28.66
CA SER A 171 -20.99 34.39 27.92
C SER A 171 -20.74 34.36 26.41
N ALA A 172 -20.01 35.34 25.88
CA ALA A 172 -19.62 35.37 24.47
C ALA A 172 -18.66 34.22 24.11
N LEU A 173 -17.70 33.90 24.98
CA LEU A 173 -16.77 32.78 24.79
C LEU A 173 -17.49 31.43 24.83
N VAL A 174 -18.46 31.24 25.72
CA VAL A 174 -19.28 30.01 25.79
C VAL A 174 -20.05 29.78 24.49
N LEU A 175 -20.68 30.82 23.93
CA LEU A 175 -21.36 30.72 22.63
C LEU A 175 -20.39 30.37 21.49
N ASN A 176 -19.21 31.00 21.48
CA ASN A 176 -18.19 30.72 20.47
C ASN A 176 -17.68 29.26 20.58
N VAL A 177 -17.37 28.77 21.79
CA VAL A 177 -16.98 27.37 22.01
C VAL A 177 -18.07 26.40 21.60
N SER A 178 -19.34 26.70 21.87
CA SER A 178 -20.47 25.89 21.42
C SER A 178 -20.53 25.80 19.89
N GLU A 179 -20.34 26.92 19.18
CA GLU A 179 -20.29 26.92 17.71
C GLU A 179 -19.09 26.11 17.17
N LYS A 180 -17.92 26.25 17.81
CA LYS A 180 -16.72 25.49 17.41
C LYS A 180 -16.85 24.01 17.70
N LYS A 181 -17.53 23.61 18.77
CA LYS A 181 -17.76 22.20 19.12
C LYS A 181 -18.40 21.43 17.96
N ASP A 182 -19.45 21.98 17.38
CA ASP A 182 -20.16 21.31 16.27
C ASP A 182 -19.27 21.21 15.02
N LYS A 183 -18.53 22.28 14.71
CA LYS A 183 -17.56 22.31 13.59
C LYS A 183 -16.40 21.34 13.78
N VAL A 184 -15.87 21.21 15.01
CA VAL A 184 -14.84 20.23 15.35
C VAL A 184 -15.39 18.81 15.18
N ALA A 185 -16.60 18.54 15.68
CA ALA A 185 -17.22 17.22 15.55
C ALA A 185 -17.44 16.85 14.07
N GLU A 186 -17.82 17.80 13.23
CA GLU A 186 -17.96 17.61 11.77
C GLU A 186 -16.61 17.37 11.09
N ALA A 187 -15.60 18.19 11.39
CA ALA A 187 -14.25 18.04 10.83
C ALA A 187 -13.62 16.68 11.20
N VAL A 188 -13.76 16.25 12.47
CA VAL A 188 -13.29 14.94 12.95
C VAL A 188 -13.97 13.80 12.18
N ARG A 189 -15.30 13.89 11.98
CA ARG A 189 -16.06 12.90 11.20
C ARG A 189 -15.61 12.87 9.73
N ALA A 190 -15.40 14.03 9.12
CA ALA A 190 -14.94 14.15 7.74
C ALA A 190 -13.54 13.53 7.56
N VAL A 191 -12.58 13.87 8.42
CA VAL A 191 -11.22 13.30 8.37
C VAL A 191 -11.26 11.78 8.53
N ARG A 192 -12.04 11.26 9.48
CA ARG A 192 -12.19 9.80 9.67
C ARG A 192 -12.76 9.14 8.42
N SER A 193 -13.84 9.69 7.85
CA SER A 193 -14.45 9.16 6.63
C SER A 193 -13.48 9.16 5.44
N ILE A 194 -12.65 10.21 5.30
CA ILE A 194 -11.63 10.29 4.24
C ILE A 194 -10.54 9.25 4.47
N ALA A 195 -10.07 9.09 5.71
CA ALA A 195 -9.06 8.08 6.06
C ALA A 195 -9.56 6.66 5.77
N ASP A 196 -10.82 6.36 6.10
CA ASP A 196 -11.45 5.07 5.80
C ASP A 196 -11.56 4.83 4.29
N ALA A 197 -11.97 5.85 3.53
CA ALA A 197 -12.05 5.78 2.07
C ALA A 197 -10.67 5.56 1.42
N LEU A 198 -9.62 6.22 1.91
CA LEU A 198 -8.25 6.04 1.44
C LEU A 198 -7.71 4.64 1.73
N ASN A 199 -7.97 4.11 2.93
CA ASN A 199 -7.64 2.72 3.25
C ASN A 199 -8.40 1.74 2.35
N GLY A 200 -9.67 2.01 2.05
CA GLY A 200 -10.46 1.21 1.10
C GLY A 200 -9.86 1.23 -0.30
N GLU A 201 -9.46 2.40 -0.80
CA GLU A 201 -8.85 2.55 -2.11
C GLU A 201 -7.47 1.88 -2.18
N GLN A 202 -6.66 1.98 -1.12
CA GLN A 202 -5.38 1.28 -1.00
C GLN A 202 -5.56 -0.23 -1.10
N LYS A 203 -6.50 -0.79 -0.33
CA LYS A 203 -6.85 -2.22 -0.39
C LYS A 203 -7.28 -2.61 -1.81
N ARG A 204 -8.09 -1.79 -2.49
CA ARG A 204 -8.54 -2.03 -3.86
C ARG A 204 -7.41 -1.99 -4.90
N GLN A 205 -6.47 -1.05 -4.79
CA GLN A 205 -5.32 -0.98 -5.69
C GLN A 205 -4.39 -2.18 -5.52
N HIS A 206 -4.11 -2.57 -4.27
CA HIS A 206 -3.34 -3.78 -4.01
C HIS A 206 -4.05 -5.02 -4.58
N ALA A 207 -5.37 -5.16 -4.37
CA ALA A 207 -6.22 -6.21 -5.00
C ALA A 207 -6.06 -6.28 -6.50
N THR A 208 -6.15 -5.13 -7.15
CA THR A 208 -6.04 -5.02 -8.60
C THR A 208 -4.66 -5.41 -9.08
N ALA A 209 -3.60 -4.86 -8.48
CA ALA A 209 -2.22 -5.15 -8.86
C ALA A 209 -1.85 -6.63 -8.66
N PHE A 210 -2.30 -7.23 -7.55
CA PHE A 210 -2.10 -8.63 -7.25
C PHE A 210 -2.81 -9.54 -8.27
N ALA A 211 -4.07 -9.23 -8.58
CA ALA A 211 -4.81 -9.99 -9.58
C ALA A 211 -4.15 -9.87 -10.96
N GLN A 212 -3.74 -8.67 -11.38
CA GLN A 212 -3.00 -8.46 -12.64
C GLN A 212 -1.71 -9.27 -12.68
N ALA A 213 -0.96 -9.36 -11.58
CA ALA A 213 0.24 -10.19 -11.51
C ALA A 213 -0.09 -11.68 -11.71
N LEU A 214 -1.16 -12.19 -11.11
CA LEU A 214 -1.62 -13.57 -11.31
C LEU A 214 -2.06 -13.84 -12.75
N VAL A 215 -2.76 -12.88 -13.38
CA VAL A 215 -3.14 -12.97 -14.80
C VAL A 215 -1.90 -13.08 -15.67
N ALA A 216 -0.93 -12.19 -15.48
CA ALA A 216 0.31 -12.18 -16.24
C ALA A 216 1.06 -13.51 -16.10
N ILE A 217 1.14 -14.07 -14.89
CA ILE A 217 1.76 -15.39 -14.68
C ILE A 217 0.98 -16.48 -15.40
N LYS A 218 -0.35 -16.49 -15.29
CA LYS A 218 -1.21 -17.48 -15.95
C LYS A 218 -1.06 -17.41 -17.48
N ASP A 219 -1.06 -16.22 -18.06
CA ASP A 219 -0.89 -16.04 -19.51
C ASP A 219 0.48 -16.55 -19.98
N LYS A 220 1.56 -16.27 -19.24
CA LYS A 220 2.88 -16.83 -19.55
C LYS A 220 2.95 -18.35 -19.41
N LEU A 221 2.33 -18.93 -18.38
CA LEU A 221 2.27 -20.38 -18.22
C LEU A 221 1.46 -21.04 -19.34
N CYS A 222 0.40 -20.37 -19.81
CA CYS A 222 -0.38 -20.77 -20.98
C CYS A 222 0.43 -20.75 -22.28
N ASP A 223 1.17 -19.68 -22.50
CA ASP A 223 2.08 -19.57 -23.65
C ASP A 223 3.14 -20.66 -23.61
N ALA A 224 3.69 -20.95 -22.42
CA ALA A 224 4.66 -22.01 -22.24
C ALA A 224 4.07 -23.39 -22.54
N ALA A 225 2.86 -23.68 -22.06
CA ALA A 225 2.17 -24.94 -22.34
C ALA A 225 1.90 -25.11 -23.84
N THR A 226 1.46 -24.05 -24.52
CA THR A 226 1.23 -24.05 -25.98
C THR A 226 2.52 -24.35 -26.75
N LYS A 227 3.61 -23.67 -26.39
CA LYS A 227 4.93 -23.90 -27.03
C LYS A 227 5.50 -25.28 -26.72
N LEU A 228 5.26 -25.82 -25.54
CA LEU A 228 5.62 -27.21 -25.21
C LEU A 228 4.84 -28.21 -26.08
N HIS A 229 3.55 -27.99 -26.29
CA HIS A 229 2.74 -28.81 -27.18
C HIS A 229 3.27 -28.77 -28.63
N GLU A 230 3.54 -27.58 -29.16
CA GLU A 230 4.15 -27.42 -30.49
C GLU A 230 5.50 -28.14 -30.62
N LEU A 231 6.35 -28.04 -29.59
CA LEU A 231 7.62 -28.74 -29.53
C LEU A 231 7.45 -30.26 -29.58
N ASN A 232 6.49 -30.80 -28.83
CA ASN A 232 6.20 -32.22 -28.84
C ASN A 232 5.72 -32.70 -30.22
N THR A 233 4.82 -31.95 -30.86
CA THR A 233 4.34 -32.24 -32.22
C THR A 233 5.49 -32.28 -33.21
N LYS A 234 6.35 -31.25 -33.24
CA LYS A 234 7.55 -31.22 -34.10
C LYS A 234 8.51 -32.37 -33.79
N ASN A 235 8.73 -32.69 -32.52
CA ASN A 235 9.59 -33.80 -32.12
C ASN A 235 9.07 -35.14 -32.70
N ASN A 236 7.77 -35.38 -32.63
CA ASN A 236 7.15 -36.59 -33.16
C ASN A 236 7.18 -36.65 -34.69
N GLU A 237 7.00 -35.52 -35.38
CA GLU A 237 7.21 -35.43 -36.83
C GLU A 237 8.65 -35.83 -37.21
N PHE A 238 9.66 -35.31 -36.51
CA PHE A 238 11.05 -35.66 -36.79
C PHE A 238 11.40 -37.11 -36.42
N LYS A 239 10.77 -37.69 -35.37
CA LYS A 239 10.86 -39.14 -35.11
C LYS A 239 10.36 -39.94 -36.31
N GLY A 240 9.23 -39.55 -36.89
CA GLY A 240 8.70 -40.15 -38.12
C GLY A 240 9.66 -39.99 -39.31
N ARG A 241 10.27 -38.80 -39.49
CA ARG A 241 11.27 -38.57 -40.54
C ARG A 241 12.52 -39.43 -40.37
N ALA A 242 13.06 -39.54 -39.15
CA ALA A 242 14.22 -40.37 -38.86
C ALA A 242 13.97 -41.84 -39.22
N PHE A 243 12.81 -42.38 -38.82
CA PHE A 243 12.38 -43.74 -39.17
C PHE A 243 12.27 -43.95 -40.69
N ASN A 244 11.69 -42.98 -41.41
CA ASN A 244 11.57 -43.05 -42.86
C ASN A 244 12.95 -43.01 -43.56
N LEU A 245 13.88 -42.19 -43.06
CA LEU A 245 15.25 -42.11 -43.58
C LEU A 245 16.00 -43.42 -43.39
N GLU A 246 15.92 -44.01 -42.20
CA GLU A 246 16.53 -45.32 -41.90
C GLU A 246 15.98 -46.42 -42.80
N THR A 247 14.65 -46.45 -42.98
CA THR A 247 13.97 -47.39 -43.87
C THR A 247 14.42 -47.19 -45.32
N ASN A 248 14.57 -45.94 -45.77
CA ASN A 248 15.02 -45.62 -47.12
C ASN A 248 16.46 -46.07 -47.35
N ILE A 249 17.40 -45.75 -46.45
CA ILE A 249 18.79 -46.22 -46.52
C ILE A 249 18.82 -47.75 -46.63
N SER A 250 18.11 -48.44 -45.73
CA SER A 250 18.08 -49.91 -45.70
C SER A 250 17.52 -50.52 -46.99
N ARG A 251 16.53 -49.86 -47.60
CA ARG A 251 15.91 -50.31 -48.86
C ARG A 251 16.82 -50.03 -50.06
N VAL A 252 17.35 -48.82 -50.18
CA VAL A 252 18.21 -48.44 -51.31
C VAL A 252 19.53 -49.22 -51.27
N LYS A 253 20.12 -49.41 -50.09
CA LYS A 253 21.32 -50.25 -49.91
C LYS A 253 21.07 -51.68 -50.40
N ARG A 254 19.98 -52.33 -49.96
CA ARG A 254 19.60 -53.69 -50.42
C ARG A 254 19.36 -53.75 -51.92
N ASN A 255 18.70 -52.73 -52.49
CA ASN A 255 18.48 -52.67 -53.94
C ASN A 255 19.80 -52.51 -54.71
N ALA A 256 20.74 -51.71 -54.19
CA ALA A 256 22.08 -51.58 -54.74
C ALA A 256 22.84 -52.92 -54.64
N GLU A 257 22.87 -53.57 -53.48
CA GLU A 257 23.51 -54.88 -53.30
C GLU A 257 22.97 -55.92 -54.31
N ASN A 258 21.64 -56.06 -54.42
CA ASN A 258 21.02 -56.99 -55.37
C ASN A 258 21.35 -56.63 -56.83
N ALA A 259 21.29 -55.35 -57.19
CA ALA A 259 21.64 -54.91 -58.54
C ALA A 259 23.11 -55.20 -58.88
N TRP A 260 24.00 -55.14 -57.89
CA TRP A 260 25.42 -55.48 -58.06
C TRP A 260 25.66 -56.98 -58.22
N GLN A 261 25.05 -57.80 -57.37
CA GLN A 261 25.16 -59.26 -57.44
C GLN A 261 24.64 -59.80 -58.79
N HIS A 262 23.61 -59.19 -59.36
CA HIS A 262 23.07 -59.62 -60.66
C HIS A 262 23.88 -59.13 -61.86
N ALA A 263 24.69 -58.07 -61.71
CA ALA A 263 25.38 -57.41 -62.82
C ALA A 263 26.89 -57.69 -62.88
N SER A 264 27.47 -58.39 -61.89
CA SER A 264 28.91 -58.57 -61.74
C SER A 264 29.26 -59.97 -61.25
N ASP A 265 30.35 -60.55 -61.74
CA ASP A 265 30.99 -61.74 -61.12
C ASP A 265 31.70 -61.40 -59.79
N ALA A 266 31.61 -60.13 -59.36
CA ALA A 266 32.19 -59.62 -58.12
C ALA A 266 31.10 -59.56 -57.05
N PHE A 267 31.37 -60.15 -55.89
CA PHE A 267 30.39 -60.32 -54.82
C PHE A 267 30.17 -59.05 -53.97
N GLU A 268 31.06 -58.06 -54.09
CA GLU A 268 31.11 -56.90 -53.20
C GLU A 268 30.84 -55.56 -53.92
N MET A 269 30.08 -54.70 -53.24
CA MET A 269 29.71 -53.36 -53.69
C MET A 269 30.94 -52.41 -53.64
N PRO A 270 31.04 -51.41 -54.54
CA PRO A 270 32.13 -50.43 -54.49
C PRO A 270 32.19 -49.74 -53.13
N GLN A 271 33.40 -49.67 -52.57
CA GLN A 271 33.65 -49.10 -51.26
C GLN A 271 33.10 -47.68 -51.11
N GLU A 272 33.18 -46.85 -52.15
CA GLU A 272 32.64 -45.47 -52.13
C GLU A 272 31.11 -45.40 -51.94
N VAL A 273 30.37 -46.41 -52.43
CA VAL A 273 28.91 -46.51 -52.25
C VAL A 273 28.60 -47.03 -50.85
N GLU A 274 29.38 -48.00 -50.37
CA GLU A 274 29.26 -48.53 -49.01
C GLU A 274 29.58 -47.49 -47.94
N ASP A 275 30.63 -46.71 -48.14
CA ASP A 275 31.02 -45.58 -47.30
C ASP A 275 29.95 -44.49 -47.31
N GLY A 276 29.32 -44.24 -48.47
CA GLY A 276 28.19 -43.32 -48.61
C GLY A 276 26.98 -43.73 -47.76
N PHE A 277 26.56 -45.00 -47.83
CA PHE A 277 25.48 -45.50 -46.96
C PHE A 277 25.88 -45.51 -45.49
N THR A 278 27.13 -45.86 -45.17
CA THR A 278 27.64 -45.80 -43.80
C THR A 278 27.59 -44.39 -43.24
N TYR A 279 27.96 -43.38 -44.04
CA TYR A 279 27.86 -41.98 -43.67
C TYR A 279 26.40 -41.55 -43.46
N ALA A 280 25.50 -41.92 -44.38
CA ALA A 280 24.06 -41.65 -44.24
C ALA A 280 23.45 -42.27 -42.97
N SER A 281 23.76 -43.54 -42.67
CA SER A 281 23.33 -44.22 -41.45
C SER A 281 23.84 -43.52 -40.19
N ARG A 282 25.10 -43.05 -40.19
CA ARG A 282 25.64 -42.25 -39.08
C ARG A 282 24.89 -40.93 -38.91
N GLY A 283 24.53 -40.26 -40.01
CA GLY A 283 23.72 -39.04 -39.99
C GLY A 283 22.36 -39.25 -39.33
N VAL A 284 21.65 -40.32 -39.68
CA VAL A 284 20.37 -40.69 -39.05
C VAL A 284 20.56 -41.02 -37.55
N ALA A 285 21.59 -41.77 -37.17
CA ALA A 285 21.86 -42.08 -35.76
C ALA A 285 22.16 -40.81 -34.92
N VAL A 286 22.82 -39.81 -35.51
CA VAL A 286 23.02 -38.50 -34.87
C VAL A 286 21.69 -37.77 -34.67
N LEU A 287 20.80 -37.77 -35.68
CA LEU A 287 19.45 -37.21 -35.57
C LEU A 287 18.66 -37.87 -34.44
N GLU A 288 18.63 -39.20 -34.37
CA GLU A 288 17.94 -39.94 -33.30
C GLU A 288 18.47 -39.59 -31.91
N LYS A 289 19.78 -39.43 -31.78
CA LYS A 289 20.41 -39.00 -30.52
C LYS A 289 19.97 -37.59 -30.13
N HIS A 290 19.81 -36.68 -31.09
CA HIS A 290 19.27 -35.35 -30.85
C HIS A 290 17.78 -35.40 -30.45
N LEU A 291 16.98 -36.26 -31.09
CA LEU A 291 15.58 -36.48 -30.76
C LEU A 291 15.38 -37.00 -29.33
N LYS A 292 16.14 -38.03 -28.92
CA LYS A 292 16.10 -38.56 -27.54
C LYS A 292 16.41 -37.48 -26.50
N ARG A 293 17.38 -36.60 -26.81
CA ARG A 293 17.76 -35.49 -25.92
C ARG A 293 16.70 -34.39 -25.88
N ALA A 294 16.02 -34.11 -26.99
CA ALA A 294 14.93 -33.15 -27.04
C ALA A 294 13.71 -33.67 -26.26
N ASP A 295 13.39 -34.96 -26.40
CA ASP A 295 12.32 -35.65 -25.69
C ASP A 295 12.51 -35.61 -24.17
N ALA A 296 13.73 -35.92 -23.68
CA ALA A 296 14.06 -35.84 -22.26
C ALA A 296 13.90 -34.41 -21.70
N GLN A 297 14.25 -33.37 -22.48
CA GLN A 297 14.06 -31.98 -22.06
C GLN A 297 12.58 -31.59 -22.03
N TYR A 298 11.79 -32.05 -23.01
CA TYR A 298 10.34 -31.84 -23.02
C TYR A 298 9.68 -32.48 -21.78
N ILE A 299 9.98 -33.75 -21.48
CA ILE A 299 9.45 -34.46 -20.30
C ILE A 299 9.83 -33.71 -19.02
N THR A 300 11.08 -33.24 -18.92
CA THR A 300 11.53 -32.47 -17.75
C THR A 300 10.76 -31.16 -17.59
N ALA A 301 10.53 -30.43 -18.68
CA ALA A 301 9.79 -29.16 -18.65
C ALA A 301 8.33 -29.35 -18.23
N VAL A 302 7.69 -30.41 -18.73
CA VAL A 302 6.34 -30.82 -18.35
C VAL A 302 6.27 -31.19 -16.87
N ASN A 303 7.22 -31.99 -16.36
CA ASN A 303 7.26 -32.38 -14.96
C ASN A 303 7.48 -31.19 -14.02
N ASP A 304 8.40 -30.28 -14.35
CA ASP A 304 8.65 -29.06 -13.57
C ASP A 304 7.38 -28.19 -13.48
N LEU A 305 6.61 -28.10 -14.58
CA LEU A 305 5.34 -27.38 -14.61
C LEU A 305 4.27 -28.06 -13.72
N VAL A 306 4.10 -29.38 -13.86
CA VAL A 306 3.10 -30.15 -13.11
C VAL A 306 3.40 -30.12 -11.61
N GLU A 307 4.63 -30.44 -11.20
CA GLU A 307 5.01 -30.47 -9.78
C GLU A 307 5.07 -29.08 -9.16
N GLY A 308 5.50 -28.08 -9.92
CA GLY A 308 5.47 -26.68 -9.48
C GLY A 308 4.06 -26.20 -9.16
N LEU A 309 3.09 -26.49 -10.04
CA LEU A 309 1.68 -26.14 -9.83
C LEU A 309 1.07 -26.89 -8.65
N LYS A 310 1.39 -28.18 -8.45
CA LYS A 310 0.95 -28.95 -7.28
C LYS A 310 1.51 -28.37 -5.99
N GLY A 311 2.81 -28.06 -5.94
CA GLY A 311 3.48 -27.48 -4.77
C GLY A 311 2.90 -26.13 -4.35
N THR A 312 2.44 -25.32 -5.32
CA THR A 312 1.74 -24.07 -5.03
C THR A 312 0.30 -24.26 -4.53
N ALA A 313 -0.31 -25.43 -4.73
CA ALA A 313 -1.68 -25.73 -4.32
C ALA A 313 -1.78 -26.40 -2.93
N THR A 314 -0.69 -26.97 -2.41
CA THR A 314 -0.68 -27.80 -1.19
C THR A 314 -0.11 -27.12 0.06
N SER A 315 0.47 -25.92 -0.04
CA SER A 315 0.93 -25.16 1.13
C SER A 315 -0.27 -24.57 1.90
N ASN A 316 -0.68 -25.20 3.01
CA ASN A 316 -1.67 -24.75 4.01
C ASN A 316 -3.04 -24.22 3.51
N ALA A 317 -3.94 -25.16 3.23
CA ALA A 317 -5.29 -25.02 2.66
C ALA A 317 -6.33 -24.13 3.39
N LYS A 318 -6.00 -23.41 4.47
CA LYS A 318 -6.92 -22.42 5.09
C LYS A 318 -6.56 -20.96 4.82
N MET A 319 -5.32 -20.67 4.38
CA MET A 319 -4.81 -19.30 4.21
C MET A 319 -4.81 -18.84 2.74
N TYR A 320 -5.00 -19.77 1.78
CA TYR A 320 -4.85 -19.53 0.34
C TYR A 320 -6.10 -19.86 -0.48
N ASP A 321 -7.31 -19.76 0.08
CA ASP A 321 -8.50 -20.31 -0.57
C ASP A 321 -8.75 -19.74 -1.99
N ALA A 322 -8.53 -18.44 -2.23
CA ALA A 322 -8.74 -17.84 -3.55
C ALA A 322 -7.63 -18.16 -4.56
N VAL A 323 -6.35 -17.99 -4.16
CA VAL A 323 -5.19 -18.27 -5.04
C VAL A 323 -5.02 -19.77 -5.25
N GLY A 324 -5.19 -20.56 -4.20
CA GLY A 324 -5.20 -22.02 -4.26
C GLY A 324 -6.35 -22.54 -5.10
N ARG A 325 -7.56 -21.97 -5.01
CA ARG A 325 -8.64 -22.30 -5.96
C ARG A 325 -8.28 -21.94 -7.38
N PHE A 326 -7.69 -20.77 -7.63
CA PHE A 326 -7.23 -20.35 -8.96
C PHE A 326 -6.14 -21.26 -9.53
N VAL A 327 -5.13 -21.61 -8.74
CA VAL A 327 -4.06 -22.56 -9.10
C VAL A 327 -4.64 -23.95 -9.32
N ARG A 328 -5.48 -24.48 -8.43
CA ARG A 328 -6.14 -25.77 -8.59
C ARG A 328 -7.02 -25.81 -9.85
N SER A 329 -7.63 -24.67 -10.17
CA SER A 329 -8.36 -24.42 -11.42
C SER A 329 -7.48 -24.59 -12.66
N ILE A 330 -6.20 -24.20 -12.58
CA ILE A 330 -5.16 -24.46 -13.60
C ILE A 330 -4.76 -25.94 -13.58
N THR A 331 -4.59 -26.55 -12.39
CA THR A 331 -4.06 -27.91 -12.21
C THR A 331 -5.03 -29.04 -12.57
N LEU A 332 -6.34 -28.85 -12.39
CA LEU A 332 -7.36 -29.92 -12.53
C LEU A 332 -7.53 -30.46 -13.97
N ASN A 333 -6.95 -29.79 -14.98
CA ASN A 333 -7.04 -30.23 -16.37
C ASN A 333 -5.69 -30.66 -16.99
N LEU A 334 -4.68 -30.96 -16.16
CA LEU A 334 -3.32 -31.28 -16.61
C LEU A 334 -3.16 -32.65 -17.27
N THR A 335 -4.14 -33.56 -17.16
CA THR A 335 -4.01 -34.92 -17.70
C THR A 335 -4.07 -34.99 -19.22
N ASP A 336 -4.46 -33.92 -19.92
CA ASP A 336 -4.66 -33.97 -21.38
C ASP A 336 -3.89 -32.90 -22.19
N PHE A 337 -3.15 -31.98 -21.56
CA PHE A 337 -2.31 -30.94 -22.21
C PHE A 337 -2.89 -30.24 -23.47
N SER A 338 -4.21 -30.26 -23.65
CA SER A 338 -4.85 -29.50 -24.71
C SER A 338 -4.90 -28.04 -24.25
N SER A 339 -4.40 -27.14 -25.09
CA SER A 339 -4.31 -25.69 -24.87
C SER A 339 -5.62 -25.02 -24.40
N HIS A 340 -6.76 -25.71 -24.55
CA HIS A 340 -8.08 -25.24 -24.14
C HIS A 340 -8.30 -25.21 -22.63
N SER A 341 -7.66 -26.08 -21.85
CA SER A 341 -8.07 -26.32 -20.46
C SER A 341 -7.32 -25.46 -19.43
N LEU A 342 -6.08 -25.09 -19.71
CA LEU A 342 -5.22 -24.22 -18.87
C LEU A 342 -5.55 -22.73 -19.04
N CYS A 343 -6.18 -22.33 -20.15
CA CYS A 343 -6.17 -20.94 -20.62
C CYS A 343 -7.51 -20.22 -20.62
N ASN A 344 -8.52 -20.76 -19.92
CA ASN A 344 -9.85 -20.17 -19.84
C ASN A 344 -9.86 -18.80 -19.12
N LYS A 345 -10.39 -17.76 -19.78
CA LYS A 345 -10.34 -16.34 -19.37
C LYS A 345 -11.36 -15.92 -18.29
N ILE A 346 -12.43 -16.68 -18.06
CA ILE A 346 -13.61 -16.24 -17.28
C ILE A 346 -13.29 -16.03 -15.78
N ARG A 347 -12.33 -16.77 -15.21
CA ARG A 347 -12.10 -16.86 -13.75
C ARG A 347 -11.38 -15.67 -13.11
N ILE A 348 -10.88 -14.72 -13.91
CA ILE A 348 -10.08 -13.58 -13.42
C ILE A 348 -10.97 -12.54 -12.73
N ASN A 349 -12.10 -12.21 -13.33
CA ASN A 349 -13.04 -11.26 -12.75
C ASN A 349 -13.62 -11.80 -11.43
N GLU A 350 -13.84 -13.11 -11.34
CA GLU A 350 -14.27 -13.80 -10.12
C GLU A 350 -13.19 -13.78 -9.03
N LEU A 351 -11.91 -13.91 -9.40
CA LEU A 351 -10.78 -13.80 -8.48
C LEU A 351 -10.65 -12.37 -7.94
N VAL A 352 -10.69 -11.36 -8.82
CA VAL A 352 -10.67 -9.94 -8.42
C VAL A 352 -11.82 -9.64 -7.46
N ALA A 353 -13.05 -10.06 -7.80
CA ALA A 353 -14.21 -9.87 -6.95
C ALA A 353 -14.05 -10.57 -5.59
N SER A 354 -13.53 -11.80 -5.57
CA SER A 354 -13.30 -12.57 -4.34
C SER A 354 -12.21 -11.95 -3.44
N LEU A 355 -11.15 -11.39 -4.04
CA LEU A 355 -10.07 -10.71 -3.31
C LEU A 355 -10.53 -9.37 -2.74
N LEU A 356 -11.35 -8.62 -3.48
CA LEU A 356 -11.97 -7.37 -2.98
C LEU A 356 -12.89 -7.62 -1.80
N GLN A 357 -13.54 -8.78 -1.73
CA GLN A 357 -14.36 -9.16 -0.57
C GLN A 357 -13.54 -9.54 0.67
N ARG A 358 -12.24 -9.88 0.53
CA ARG A 358 -11.39 -10.37 1.62
C ARG A 358 -9.96 -9.82 1.53
N PRO A 359 -9.75 -8.50 1.71
CA PRO A 359 -8.43 -7.87 1.53
C PRO A 359 -7.35 -8.38 2.50
N GLU A 360 -7.73 -8.86 3.70
CA GLU A 360 -6.78 -9.39 4.69
C GLU A 360 -6.07 -10.67 4.21
N THR A 361 -6.69 -11.46 3.32
CA THR A 361 -6.09 -12.68 2.76
C THR A 361 -5.07 -12.39 1.65
N MET A 362 -4.99 -11.13 1.19
CA MET A 362 -4.08 -10.73 0.12
C MET A 362 -2.62 -10.65 0.55
N LEU A 363 -2.34 -10.01 1.68
CA LEU A 363 -0.98 -9.90 2.23
C LEU A 363 -0.41 -11.30 2.53
N GLN A 364 -1.29 -12.20 2.94
CA GLN A 364 -0.96 -13.61 3.19
C GLN A 364 -0.69 -14.40 1.91
N SER A 365 -1.13 -13.89 0.76
CA SER A 365 -1.00 -14.56 -0.55
C SER A 365 0.23 -14.11 -1.35
N ALA A 366 0.99 -13.11 -0.88
CA ALA A 366 2.22 -12.66 -1.54
C ALA A 366 3.26 -13.78 -1.75
N PRO A 367 3.50 -14.71 -0.80
CA PRO A 367 4.40 -15.84 -1.01
C PRO A 367 3.95 -16.77 -2.14
N ALA A 368 2.64 -16.93 -2.34
CA ALA A 368 2.10 -17.79 -3.40
C ALA A 368 2.34 -17.18 -4.79
N VAL A 369 2.17 -15.86 -4.95
CA VAL A 369 2.52 -15.17 -6.22
C VAL A 369 4.00 -15.27 -6.52
N GLU A 370 4.84 -15.16 -5.49
CA GLU A 370 6.28 -15.28 -5.68
C GLU A 370 6.71 -16.71 -6.05
N ALA A 371 6.08 -17.73 -5.44
CA ALA A 371 6.28 -19.12 -5.85
C ALA A 371 5.85 -19.35 -7.31
N LEU A 372 4.73 -18.78 -7.73
CA LEU A 372 4.25 -18.84 -9.12
C LEU A 372 5.17 -18.09 -10.10
N ARG A 373 5.75 -16.93 -9.72
CA ARG A 373 6.77 -16.26 -10.54
C ARG A 373 8.03 -17.11 -10.69
N LYS A 374 8.50 -17.73 -9.61
CA LYS A 374 9.67 -18.62 -9.66
C LYS A 374 9.42 -19.84 -10.56
N LEU A 375 8.20 -20.38 -10.53
CA LEU A 375 7.77 -21.43 -11.44
C LEU A 375 7.76 -20.95 -12.90
N GLU A 376 7.16 -19.79 -13.17
CA GLU A 376 7.13 -19.17 -14.50
C GLU A 376 8.55 -18.99 -15.08
N ALA A 377 9.48 -18.45 -14.29
CA ALA A 377 10.87 -18.28 -14.70
C ALA A 377 11.55 -19.63 -15.02
N ARG A 378 11.32 -20.66 -14.18
CA ARG A 378 11.87 -22.00 -14.37
C ARG A 378 11.34 -22.64 -15.66
N VAL A 379 10.03 -22.60 -15.88
CA VAL A 379 9.38 -23.17 -17.07
C VAL A 379 9.87 -22.45 -18.33
N THR A 380 10.00 -21.12 -18.28
CA THR A 380 10.53 -20.32 -19.40
C THR A 380 11.98 -20.71 -19.72
N ALA A 381 12.84 -20.89 -18.72
CA ALA A 381 14.21 -21.34 -18.92
C ALA A 381 14.28 -22.75 -19.55
N ARG A 382 13.43 -23.68 -19.09
CA ARG A 382 13.31 -25.03 -19.66
C ARG A 382 12.86 -25.00 -21.10
N LEU A 383 11.88 -24.16 -21.42
CA LEU A 383 11.37 -24.01 -22.79
C LEU A 383 12.44 -23.49 -23.74
N THR A 384 13.23 -22.50 -23.32
CA THR A 384 14.38 -21.99 -24.09
C THR A 384 15.40 -23.10 -24.35
N ALA A 385 15.72 -23.91 -23.33
CA ALA A 385 16.63 -25.04 -23.50
C ALA A 385 16.07 -26.11 -24.46
N ALA A 386 14.78 -26.42 -24.37
CA ALA A 386 14.10 -27.37 -25.25
C ALA A 386 14.08 -26.88 -26.70
N ASN A 387 13.77 -25.60 -26.94
CA ASN A 387 13.87 -24.97 -28.26
C ASN A 387 15.30 -25.04 -28.82
N GLY A 388 16.31 -24.77 -28.01
CA GLY A 388 17.71 -24.89 -28.40
C GLY A 388 18.11 -26.32 -28.80
N ARG A 389 17.53 -27.34 -28.15
CA ARG A 389 17.70 -28.74 -28.56
C ARG A 389 16.97 -29.05 -29.86
N MET A 390 15.75 -28.53 -30.03
CA MET A 390 14.98 -28.71 -31.26
C MET A 390 15.69 -28.08 -32.47
N GLY A 391 16.36 -26.94 -32.30
CA GLY A 391 17.20 -26.37 -33.37
C GLY A 391 18.27 -27.35 -33.87
N LYS A 392 18.89 -28.13 -32.96
CA LYS A 392 19.86 -29.17 -33.34
C LYS A 392 19.21 -30.37 -34.05
N VAL A 393 17.98 -30.72 -33.67
CA VAL A 393 17.18 -31.74 -34.38
C VAL A 393 16.92 -31.29 -35.82
N VAL A 394 16.49 -30.03 -36.00
CA VAL A 394 16.21 -29.47 -37.32
C VAL A 394 17.45 -29.51 -38.23
N SER A 395 18.59 -29.02 -37.75
CA SER A 395 19.85 -29.07 -38.53
C SER A 395 20.28 -30.50 -38.82
N SER A 396 20.29 -31.37 -37.81
CA SER A 396 20.67 -32.77 -37.99
C SER A 396 19.74 -33.54 -38.92
N ALA A 397 18.47 -33.17 -39.01
CA ALA A 397 17.52 -33.77 -39.93
C ALA A 397 17.81 -33.37 -41.38
N ALA A 398 18.16 -32.10 -41.61
CA ALA A 398 18.59 -31.64 -42.92
C ALA A 398 19.89 -32.32 -43.37
N ASP A 399 20.88 -32.42 -42.47
CA ASP A 399 22.16 -33.10 -42.76
C ASP A 399 21.95 -34.60 -43.06
N ALA A 400 21.12 -35.28 -42.26
CA ALA A 400 20.80 -36.69 -42.49
C ALA A 400 20.07 -36.89 -43.82
N GLN A 401 19.11 -36.03 -44.16
CA GLN A 401 18.40 -36.07 -45.43
C GLN A 401 19.37 -35.90 -46.61
N ALA A 402 20.23 -34.89 -46.58
CA ALA A 402 21.22 -34.65 -47.61
C ALA A 402 22.18 -35.84 -47.77
N ALA A 403 22.61 -36.45 -46.66
CA ALA A 403 23.46 -37.63 -46.68
C ALA A 403 22.77 -38.85 -47.32
N VAL A 404 21.48 -39.07 -47.04
CA VAL A 404 20.69 -40.15 -47.65
C VAL A 404 20.52 -39.92 -49.16
N GLU A 405 20.20 -38.69 -49.56
CA GLU A 405 20.05 -38.31 -50.97
C GLU A 405 21.35 -38.51 -51.74
N GLU A 406 22.47 -38.08 -51.17
CA GLU A 406 23.80 -38.24 -51.76
C GLU A 406 24.22 -39.71 -51.86
N ALA A 407 23.98 -40.53 -50.82
CA ALA A 407 24.24 -41.97 -50.89
C ALA A 407 23.39 -42.66 -51.97
N THR A 408 22.12 -42.25 -52.08
CA THR A 408 21.20 -42.74 -53.11
C THR A 408 21.67 -42.35 -54.52
N ARG A 409 22.11 -41.10 -54.70
CA ARG A 409 22.67 -40.60 -55.96
C ARG A 409 23.90 -41.40 -56.37
N ARG A 410 24.87 -41.59 -55.46
CA ARG A 410 26.09 -42.39 -55.72
C ARG A 410 25.76 -43.82 -56.10
N ALA A 411 24.82 -44.46 -55.41
CA ALA A 411 24.37 -45.80 -55.74
C ALA A 411 23.77 -45.87 -57.16
N HIS A 412 22.96 -44.88 -57.55
CA HIS A 412 22.40 -44.82 -58.90
C HIS A 412 23.45 -44.55 -59.98
N GLU A 413 24.38 -43.63 -59.75
CA GLU A 413 25.45 -43.31 -60.71
C GLU A 413 26.40 -44.48 -60.92
N ALA A 414 26.80 -45.14 -59.83
CA ALA A 414 27.67 -46.32 -59.93
C ALA A 414 26.97 -47.49 -60.64
N ALA A 415 25.64 -47.61 -60.51
CA ALA A 415 24.85 -48.56 -61.29
C ALA A 415 24.74 -48.15 -62.77
N ALA A 416 24.52 -46.86 -63.06
CA ALA A 416 24.36 -46.33 -64.42
C ALA A 416 25.68 -46.36 -65.22
N GLY A 417 26.81 -46.03 -64.60
CA GLY A 417 28.14 -46.08 -65.23
C GLY A 417 28.54 -47.47 -65.73
N ARG A 418 27.94 -48.53 -65.17
CA ARG A 418 28.14 -49.93 -65.62
C ARG A 418 27.18 -50.37 -66.73
N ARG A 419 26.05 -49.67 -66.94
CA ARG A 419 25.13 -49.97 -68.06
C ARG A 419 25.71 -49.59 -69.43
N CYS A 420 26.79 -48.83 -69.47
CA CYS A 420 27.61 -48.68 -70.67
C CYS A 420 28.43 -49.95 -70.87
N THR A 421 27.92 -50.89 -71.67
CA THR A 421 28.65 -52.11 -72.01
C THR A 421 29.99 -51.76 -72.68
N PRO A 422 31.01 -52.64 -72.58
CA PRO A 422 32.26 -52.47 -73.34
C PRO A 422 32.00 -52.23 -74.83
N LEU A 423 30.96 -52.86 -75.38
CA LEU A 423 30.49 -52.65 -76.76
C LEU A 423 29.96 -51.23 -76.98
N HIS A 424 29.22 -50.64 -76.03
CA HIS A 424 28.76 -49.25 -76.10
C HIS A 424 29.93 -48.26 -76.02
N ARG A 425 30.94 -48.52 -75.17
CA ARG A 425 32.18 -47.71 -75.10
C ARG A 425 33.01 -47.84 -76.38
N GLN A 426 33.10 -49.03 -76.95
CA GLN A 426 33.76 -49.27 -78.23
C GLN A 426 33.02 -48.56 -79.38
N LEU A 427 31.68 -48.64 -79.43
CA LEU A 427 30.87 -47.93 -80.43
C LEU A 427 31.01 -46.40 -80.30
N LEU A 428 31.01 -45.85 -79.09
CA LEU A 428 31.24 -44.42 -78.85
C LEU A 428 32.66 -43.97 -79.26
N ASN A 429 33.70 -44.74 -78.95
CA ASN A 429 35.07 -44.44 -79.37
C ASN A 429 35.25 -44.56 -80.89
N VAL A 430 34.60 -45.52 -81.55
CA VAL A 430 34.61 -45.63 -83.02
C VAL A 430 33.88 -44.45 -83.66
N LEU A 431 32.74 -44.02 -83.11
CA LEU A 431 31.99 -42.88 -83.61
C LEU A 431 32.69 -41.52 -83.38
N GLN A 432 33.51 -41.39 -82.33
CA GLN A 432 34.34 -40.20 -82.09
C GLN A 432 35.50 -40.04 -83.09
N HIS A 433 35.90 -41.10 -83.80
CA HIS A 433 36.92 -41.05 -84.85
C HIS A 433 36.35 -40.90 -86.26
N ILE A 434 35.03 -40.74 -86.39
CA ILE A 434 34.32 -40.57 -87.68
C ILE A 434 33.89 -39.09 -87.91
N TRP A 435 34.31 -38.16 -87.03
CA TRP A 435 34.15 -36.71 -87.22
C TRP A 435 35.49 -36.01 -87.40
#